data_AF-A0A368KNY1-F1
#
_entry.id   AF-A0A368KNY1-F1
#
_cell.length_a   1.000
_cell.length_b   1.000
_cell.length_c   1.000
_cell.angle_alpha   90.00
_cell.angle_beta   90.00
_cell.angle_gamma   90.00
#
_symmetry.space_group_name_H-M   'P 1'
#
loop_
_entity.id
_entity.type
_entity.pdbx_description
1 polymer ?
#
loop_
_entity_poly.entity_id
_entity_poly.type
_entity_poly.pdbx_seq_one_letter_code
_entity_poly.pdbx_strand_id
1 'polypeptide(L)'
;IDGKTLRHSFDTATNRQALHMVSAWSSGLQVCLGQIATEEKSNEITAVPMLLELLNIEGAVVTLDAMHCQRRTVAKIRDRKADYLITVKKNQRNLFQQVASEFEKFGEDNYRSSKCRAHRETRQTRGRLEERIVYVAAAPRGLKETGQWADVKTIGMVYRHREADPNSQRQTPEPTSDRVTFFISSLPPTAKRVAEYVHSHWSVENSLHWTLDVTFTEDSSRVRTGTGPEILASLRRVALTILKRDTSQRKMSIRLKRKVAGWSQEALEAIILGS
;
A
#
# COMPACT_ATOMS: atom_id res chain seq x y z
N ILE A 1 2.98 -0.52 -4.86
CA ILE A 1 2.75 0.69 -5.67
C ILE A 1 1.42 1.25 -5.24
N ASP A 2 1.36 2.56 -5.00
CA ASP A 2 0.17 3.23 -4.48
C ASP A 2 0.07 4.67 -5.02
N GLY A 3 -1.16 5.18 -5.09
CA GLY A 3 -1.50 6.48 -5.65
C GLY A 3 -1.97 7.47 -4.59
N LYS A 4 -1.48 8.71 -4.64
CA LYS A 4 -1.92 9.81 -3.74
C LYS A 4 -2.26 11.07 -4.52
N THR A 5 -3.42 11.65 -4.22
CA THR A 5 -3.83 12.96 -4.73
C THR A 5 -3.28 14.08 -3.84
N LEU A 6 -2.63 15.08 -4.44
CA LEU A 6 -2.16 16.30 -3.78
C LEU A 6 -3.32 17.30 -3.68
N ARG A 7 -4.09 17.21 -2.59
CA ARG A 7 -5.44 17.80 -2.48
C ARG A 7 -5.56 19.29 -2.79
N HIS A 8 -4.54 20.10 -2.53
CA HIS A 8 -4.56 21.56 -2.72
C HIS A 8 -3.73 22.05 -3.91
N SER A 9 -3.36 21.15 -4.82
CA SER A 9 -2.64 21.49 -6.06
C SER A 9 -3.54 21.87 -7.23
N PHE A 10 -4.87 21.83 -7.06
CA PHE A 10 -5.83 22.29 -8.06
C PHE A 10 -5.80 23.81 -8.21
N ASP A 11 -6.34 24.31 -9.31
CA ASP A 11 -6.52 25.74 -9.55
C ASP A 11 -7.84 25.99 -10.28
N THR A 12 -8.79 26.63 -9.59
CA THR A 12 -10.11 26.93 -10.15
C THR A 12 -10.05 28.02 -11.21
N ALA A 13 -9.10 28.95 -11.13
CA ALA A 13 -8.98 30.05 -12.10
C ALA A 13 -8.53 29.55 -13.48
N THR A 14 -7.75 28.47 -13.50
CA THR A 14 -7.27 27.82 -14.73
C THR A 14 -7.94 26.48 -15.04
N ASN A 15 -8.99 26.13 -14.27
CA ASN A 15 -9.71 24.86 -14.34
C ASN A 15 -8.80 23.61 -14.27
N ARG A 16 -7.70 23.71 -13.49
CA ARG A 16 -6.73 22.63 -13.31
C ARG A 16 -7.15 21.73 -12.15
N GLN A 17 -7.27 20.42 -12.41
CA GLN A 17 -7.55 19.43 -11.37
C GLN A 17 -6.35 19.22 -10.43
N ALA A 18 -6.61 18.64 -9.26
CA ALA A 18 -5.57 18.30 -8.30
C ALA A 18 -4.66 17.20 -8.86
N LEU A 19 -3.35 17.42 -8.80
CA LEU A 19 -2.34 16.48 -9.26
C LEU A 19 -2.43 15.16 -8.50
N HIS A 20 -2.34 14.06 -9.22
CA HIS A 20 -2.27 12.72 -8.65
C HIS A 20 -0.86 12.14 -8.87
N MET A 21 -0.33 11.45 -7.86
CA MET A 21 1.03 10.91 -7.87
C MET A 21 1.02 9.41 -7.60
N VAL A 22 1.44 8.61 -8.57
CA VAL A 22 1.67 7.17 -8.44
C VAL A 22 3.10 6.94 -7.97
N SER A 23 3.29 6.06 -6.99
CA SER A 23 4.58 5.86 -6.34
C SER A 23 4.91 4.38 -6.15
N ALA A 24 6.15 4.02 -6.46
CA ALA A 24 6.74 2.74 -6.09
C ALA A 24 7.51 2.90 -4.78
N TRP A 25 7.02 2.27 -3.74
CA TRP A 25 7.64 2.28 -2.42
C TRP A 25 8.21 0.90 -2.09
N SER A 26 9.48 0.85 -1.68
CA SER A 26 10.09 -0.35 -1.10
C SER A 26 9.81 -0.39 0.40
N SER A 27 8.97 -1.33 0.84
CA SER A 27 8.65 -1.50 2.26
C SER A 27 9.87 -1.92 3.09
N GLY A 28 10.74 -2.78 2.55
CA GLY A 28 11.94 -3.24 3.24
C GLY A 28 13.02 -2.15 3.37
N LEU A 29 13.25 -1.39 2.29
CA LEU A 29 14.28 -0.35 2.27
C LEU A 29 13.79 1.02 2.77
N GLN A 30 12.47 1.18 2.94
CA GLN A 30 11.84 2.45 3.30
C GLN A 30 12.22 3.60 2.34
N VAL A 31 12.21 3.31 1.04
CA VAL A 31 12.66 4.21 -0.04
C VAL A 31 11.57 4.31 -1.12
N CYS A 32 11.38 5.53 -1.64
CA CYS A 32 10.63 5.73 -2.89
C CYS A 32 11.55 5.42 -4.07
N LEU A 33 11.22 4.38 -4.84
CA LEU A 33 12.03 3.90 -5.97
C LEU A 33 11.72 4.64 -7.27
N GLY A 34 10.51 5.18 -7.38
CA GLY A 34 10.07 5.89 -8.57
C GLY A 34 8.66 6.44 -8.39
N GLN A 35 8.31 7.39 -9.23
CA GLN A 35 7.01 8.04 -9.21
C GLN A 35 6.65 8.59 -10.58
N ILE A 36 5.35 8.71 -10.83
CA ILE A 36 4.79 9.31 -12.04
C ILE A 36 3.63 10.21 -11.62
N ALA A 37 3.63 11.43 -12.12
CA ALA A 37 2.51 12.36 -11.99
C ALA A 37 1.43 12.04 -13.03
N THR A 38 0.17 12.10 -12.61
CA THR A 38 -1.00 11.91 -13.46
C THR A 38 -2.01 13.02 -13.20
N GLU A 39 -2.71 13.45 -14.24
CA GLU A 39 -3.72 14.51 -14.14
C GLU A 39 -4.98 14.06 -13.40
N GLU A 40 -5.31 12.77 -13.51
CA GLU A 40 -6.48 12.17 -12.88
C GLU A 40 -6.13 10.83 -12.22
N LYS A 41 -6.99 10.38 -11.32
CA LYS A 41 -6.88 9.07 -10.66
C LYS A 41 -7.07 7.90 -11.63
N SER A 42 -7.93 8.07 -12.63
CA SER A 42 -8.15 7.12 -13.73
C SER A 42 -6.86 6.82 -14.50
N ASN A 43 -6.01 7.83 -14.67
CA ASN A 43 -4.76 7.74 -15.40
C ASN A 43 -3.70 6.87 -14.71
N GLU A 44 -3.88 6.54 -13.42
CA GLU A 44 -2.97 5.62 -12.71
C GLU A 44 -2.91 4.23 -13.38
N ILE A 45 -4.00 3.81 -14.03
CA ILE A 45 -4.06 2.53 -14.77
C ILE A 45 -2.95 2.46 -15.83
N THR A 46 -2.67 3.59 -16.48
CA THR A 46 -1.62 3.70 -17.50
C THR A 46 -0.25 3.99 -16.90
N ALA A 47 -0.20 4.73 -15.79
CA ALA A 47 1.05 5.09 -15.13
C ALA A 47 1.72 3.91 -14.42
N VAL A 48 0.98 2.99 -13.81
CA VAL A 48 1.57 1.82 -13.14
C VAL A 48 2.41 0.97 -14.10
N PRO A 49 1.92 0.59 -15.30
CA PRO A 49 2.74 -0.07 -16.32
C PRO A 49 4.03 0.68 -16.67
N MET A 50 3.97 2.00 -16.86
CA MET A 50 5.16 2.81 -17.16
C MET A 50 6.15 2.80 -15.99
N LEU A 51 5.64 2.91 -14.76
CA LEU A 51 6.47 2.87 -13.56
C LEU A 51 7.15 1.50 -13.38
N LEU A 52 6.45 0.41 -13.67
CA LEU A 52 7.03 -0.93 -13.67
C LEU A 52 8.12 -1.08 -14.74
N GLU A 53 8.03 -0.33 -15.84
CA GLU A 53 9.02 -0.37 -16.91
C GLU A 53 10.36 0.25 -16.51
N LEU A 54 10.31 1.32 -15.71
CA LEU A 54 11.47 2.04 -15.21
C LEU A 54 12.21 1.31 -14.08
N LEU A 55 11.58 0.31 -13.46
CA LEU A 55 12.11 -0.35 -12.27
C LEU A 55 12.63 -1.76 -12.59
N ASN A 56 13.78 -2.10 -12.02
CA ASN A 56 14.21 -3.50 -11.92
C ASN A 56 13.46 -4.17 -10.77
N ILE A 57 12.51 -5.04 -11.11
CA ILE A 57 11.61 -5.71 -10.17
C ILE A 57 11.81 -7.23 -10.12
N GLU A 58 12.83 -7.76 -10.81
CA GLU A 58 13.08 -9.21 -10.84
C GLU A 58 13.20 -9.78 -9.42
N GLY A 59 12.43 -10.83 -9.12
CA GLY A 59 12.37 -11.45 -7.79
C GLY A 59 11.62 -10.66 -6.71
N ALA A 60 11.13 -9.45 -7.00
CA ALA A 60 10.34 -8.66 -6.05
C ALA A 60 8.89 -9.15 -5.96
N VAL A 61 8.20 -8.77 -4.87
CA VAL A 61 6.74 -8.91 -4.74
C VAL A 61 6.09 -7.54 -4.88
N VAL A 62 5.40 -7.33 -5.99
CA VAL A 62 4.69 -6.10 -6.29
C VAL A 62 3.29 -6.17 -5.68
N THR A 63 3.04 -5.34 -4.67
CA THR A 63 1.71 -5.18 -4.06
C THR A 63 0.97 -3.99 -4.67
N LEU A 64 -0.30 -4.20 -5.01
CA LEU A 64 -1.10 -3.23 -5.75
C LEU A 64 -2.53 -3.17 -5.22
N ASP A 65 -3.09 -1.98 -5.34
CA ASP A 65 -4.46 -1.71 -4.93
C ASP A 65 -5.48 -2.13 -6.00
N ALA A 66 -6.75 -2.24 -5.62
CA ALA A 66 -7.74 -2.96 -6.42
C ALA A 66 -8.06 -2.30 -7.77
N MET A 67 -7.78 -0.99 -7.89
CA MET A 67 -7.94 -0.27 -9.15
C MET A 67 -6.99 -0.77 -10.22
N HIS A 68 -5.82 -1.29 -9.83
CA HIS A 68 -4.84 -1.87 -10.74
C HIS A 68 -5.05 -3.36 -10.98
N CYS A 69 -6.12 -3.94 -10.45
CA CYS A 69 -6.50 -5.33 -10.65
C CYS A 69 -6.88 -5.57 -12.12
N GLN A 70 -5.86 -5.63 -12.96
CA GLN A 70 -5.94 -5.70 -14.41
C GLN A 70 -4.99 -6.78 -14.91
N ARG A 71 -5.49 -7.56 -15.87
CA ARG A 71 -4.76 -8.68 -16.46
C ARG A 71 -3.45 -8.25 -17.09
N ARG A 72 -3.45 -7.11 -17.81
CA ARG A 72 -2.24 -6.54 -18.43
C ARG A 72 -1.16 -6.17 -17.41
N THR A 73 -1.55 -5.58 -16.28
CA THR A 73 -0.61 -5.23 -15.19
C THR A 73 0.02 -6.47 -14.59
N VAL A 74 -0.80 -7.49 -14.29
CA VAL A 74 -0.32 -8.77 -13.75
C VAL A 74 0.63 -9.47 -14.73
N ALA A 75 0.28 -9.50 -16.03
CA ALA A 75 1.15 -10.06 -17.07
C ALA A 75 2.51 -9.35 -17.10
N LYS A 76 2.54 -8.01 -17.15
CA LYS A 76 3.81 -7.24 -17.14
C LYS A 76 4.69 -7.54 -15.92
N ILE A 77 4.10 -7.73 -14.74
CA ILE A 77 4.86 -8.08 -13.52
C ILE A 77 5.48 -9.47 -13.68
N ARG A 78 4.73 -10.45 -14.18
CA ARG A 78 5.22 -11.81 -14.41
C ARG A 78 6.26 -11.89 -15.52
N ASP A 79 6.11 -11.12 -16.60
CA ASP A 79 7.08 -11.05 -17.70
C ASP A 79 8.45 -10.56 -17.22
N ARG A 80 8.46 -9.74 -16.16
CA ARG A 80 9.67 -9.27 -15.48
C ARG A 80 10.13 -10.18 -14.34
N LYS A 81 9.63 -11.43 -14.28
CA LYS A 81 9.94 -12.44 -13.25
C LYS A 81 9.74 -11.93 -11.81
N ALA A 82 8.75 -11.06 -11.62
CA ALA A 82 8.35 -10.57 -10.32
C ALA A 82 7.04 -11.23 -9.90
N ASP A 83 6.83 -11.39 -8.59
CA ASP A 83 5.56 -11.85 -8.03
C ASP A 83 4.61 -10.69 -7.79
N TYR A 84 3.30 -10.98 -7.71
CA TYR A 84 2.30 -9.97 -7.38
C TYR A 84 1.38 -10.42 -6.25
N LEU A 85 0.83 -9.43 -5.54
CA LEU A 85 -0.34 -9.56 -4.69
C LEU A 85 -1.24 -8.37 -4.96
N ILE A 86 -2.46 -8.62 -5.40
CA ILE A 86 -3.36 -7.54 -5.83
C ILE A 86 -4.74 -7.70 -5.23
N THR A 87 -5.25 -6.62 -4.65
CA THR A 87 -6.58 -6.64 -4.04
C THR A 87 -7.66 -6.73 -5.13
N VAL A 88 -8.76 -7.39 -4.80
CA VAL A 88 -9.90 -7.61 -5.69
C VAL A 88 -11.11 -6.92 -5.07
N LYS A 89 -11.70 -6.00 -5.83
CA LYS A 89 -12.96 -5.33 -5.48
C LYS A 89 -14.01 -5.59 -6.56
N LYS A 90 -15.17 -4.96 -6.41
CA LYS A 90 -16.33 -5.11 -7.30
C LYS A 90 -16.09 -4.64 -8.74
N ASN A 91 -15.01 -3.89 -9.02
CA ASN A 91 -14.60 -3.54 -10.39
C ASN A 91 -14.24 -4.79 -11.23
N GLN A 92 -13.84 -5.89 -10.58
CA GLN A 92 -13.64 -7.19 -11.23
C GLN A 92 -14.73 -8.16 -10.78
N ARG A 93 -16.00 -7.90 -11.14
CA ARG A 93 -17.19 -8.59 -10.60
C ARG A 93 -17.08 -10.12 -10.61
N ASN A 94 -16.71 -10.71 -11.76
CA ASN A 94 -16.62 -12.16 -11.90
C ASN A 94 -15.53 -12.75 -11.01
N LEU A 95 -14.34 -12.13 -10.98
CA LEU A 95 -13.24 -12.56 -10.11
C LEU A 95 -13.64 -12.43 -8.64
N PHE A 96 -14.23 -11.30 -8.26
CA PHE A 96 -14.69 -11.05 -6.90
C PHE A 96 -15.69 -12.12 -6.45
N GLN A 97 -16.69 -12.44 -7.27
CA GLN A 97 -17.69 -13.46 -6.96
C GLN A 97 -17.09 -14.86 -6.83
N GLN A 98 -16.16 -15.22 -7.72
CA GLN A 98 -15.46 -16.51 -7.64
C GLN A 98 -14.66 -16.63 -6.34
N VAL A 99 -13.86 -15.60 -6.00
CA VAL A 99 -13.06 -15.61 -4.77
C VAL A 99 -13.96 -15.61 -3.53
N ALA A 100 -14.98 -14.77 -3.51
CA ALA A 100 -15.93 -14.69 -2.40
C ALA A 100 -16.64 -16.03 -2.17
N SER A 101 -17.16 -16.66 -3.23
CA SER A 101 -17.86 -17.94 -3.13
C SER A 101 -16.96 -19.06 -2.61
N GLU A 102 -15.68 -19.08 -2.98
CA GLU A 102 -14.73 -20.06 -2.41
C GLU A 102 -14.52 -19.85 -0.91
N PHE A 103 -14.43 -18.59 -0.44
CA PHE A 103 -14.31 -18.30 0.99
C PHE A 103 -15.61 -18.51 1.77
N GLU A 104 -16.77 -18.32 1.16
CA GLU A 104 -18.07 -18.69 1.74
C GLU A 104 -18.14 -20.20 2.01
N LYS A 105 -17.74 -21.05 1.05
CA LYS A 105 -17.66 -22.51 1.24
C LYS A 105 -16.70 -22.90 2.37
N PHE A 106 -15.56 -22.21 2.50
CA PHE A 106 -14.69 -22.44 3.64
C PHE A 106 -15.35 -22.01 4.96
N GLY A 107 -16.16 -20.96 4.94
CA GLY A 107 -16.94 -20.49 6.09
C GLY A 107 -17.98 -21.49 6.59
N GLU A 108 -18.58 -22.30 5.73
CA GLU A 108 -19.53 -23.36 6.10
C GLU A 108 -18.93 -24.39 7.08
N ASP A 109 -17.62 -24.66 6.95
CA ASP A 109 -16.84 -25.52 7.86
C ASP A 109 -15.96 -24.71 8.82
N ASN A 110 -16.35 -23.47 9.15
CA ASN A 110 -15.62 -22.57 10.06
C ASN A 110 -14.12 -22.41 9.70
N TYR A 111 -13.80 -22.43 8.40
CA TYR A 111 -12.45 -22.34 7.85
C TYR A 111 -11.49 -23.45 8.31
N ARG A 112 -12.00 -24.63 8.71
CA ARG A 112 -11.19 -25.77 9.18
C ARG A 112 -10.62 -26.65 8.07
N SER A 113 -11.08 -26.46 6.83
CA SER A 113 -10.59 -27.18 5.66
C SER A 113 -9.06 -27.09 5.51
N SER A 114 -8.40 -28.22 5.29
CA SER A 114 -6.93 -28.28 5.03
C SER A 114 -6.50 -27.49 3.78
N LYS A 115 -7.44 -27.14 2.90
CA LYS A 115 -7.22 -26.32 1.70
C LYS A 115 -7.18 -24.82 1.99
N CYS A 116 -7.64 -24.39 3.16
CA CYS A 116 -7.64 -23.01 3.61
C CYS A 116 -6.67 -22.86 4.79
N ARG A 117 -5.68 -21.99 4.65
CA ARG A 117 -4.70 -21.71 5.71
C ARG A 117 -4.91 -20.30 6.22
N ALA A 118 -4.76 -20.10 7.51
CA ALA A 118 -4.94 -18.80 8.15
C ALA A 118 -3.69 -18.34 8.89
N HIS A 119 -3.48 -17.03 8.93
CA HIS A 119 -2.55 -16.38 9.85
C HIS A 119 -3.28 -15.27 10.59
N ARG A 120 -3.25 -15.32 11.92
CA ARG A 120 -3.96 -14.38 12.81
C ARG A 120 -2.95 -13.50 13.54
N GLU A 121 -3.23 -12.22 13.57
CA GLU A 121 -2.48 -11.24 14.35
C GLU A 121 -3.48 -10.32 15.08
N THR A 122 -3.23 -10.09 16.36
CA THR A 122 -4.01 -9.17 17.18
C THR A 122 -3.08 -8.07 17.69
N ARG A 123 -3.52 -6.83 17.55
CA ARG A 123 -2.75 -5.66 17.97
C ARG A 123 -3.62 -4.73 18.81
N GLN A 124 -3.12 -4.40 19.99
CA GLN A 124 -3.69 -3.34 20.82
C GLN A 124 -2.92 -2.05 20.56
N THR A 125 -3.62 -0.94 20.35
CA THR A 125 -3.00 0.37 20.12
C THR A 125 -3.90 1.47 20.67
N ARG A 126 -3.41 2.23 21.65
CA ARG A 126 -4.00 3.47 22.19
C ARG A 126 -5.54 3.47 22.20
N GLY A 127 -6.15 2.55 22.95
CA GLY A 127 -7.60 2.48 23.15
C GLY A 127 -8.36 1.72 22.05
N ARG A 128 -7.66 0.99 21.18
CA ARG A 128 -8.24 0.17 20.11
C ARG A 128 -7.64 -1.24 20.12
N LEU A 129 -8.50 -2.25 19.98
CA LEU A 129 -8.11 -3.61 19.65
C LEU A 129 -8.39 -3.85 18.16
N GLU A 130 -7.37 -4.30 17.43
CA GLU A 130 -7.50 -4.69 16.02
C GLU A 130 -7.06 -6.14 15.87
N GLU A 131 -7.98 -6.98 15.43
CA GLU A 131 -7.69 -8.34 15.00
C GLU A 131 -7.67 -8.39 13.48
N ARG A 132 -6.68 -9.10 12.93
CA ARG A 132 -6.59 -9.37 11.50
C ARG A 132 -6.30 -10.84 11.26
N ILE A 133 -7.06 -11.42 10.34
CA ILE A 133 -6.87 -12.79 9.89
C ILE A 133 -6.68 -12.77 8.39
N VAL A 134 -5.59 -13.35 7.92
CA VAL A 134 -5.30 -13.55 6.50
C VAL A 134 -5.51 -15.02 6.18
N TYR A 135 -6.56 -15.30 5.42
CA TYR A 135 -6.85 -16.61 4.87
C TYR A 135 -6.29 -16.71 3.45
N VAL A 136 -5.69 -17.86 3.12
CA VAL A 136 -5.18 -18.17 1.79
C VAL A 136 -5.57 -19.58 1.38
N ALA A 137 -5.88 -19.75 0.11
CA ALA A 137 -6.14 -21.04 -0.52
C ALA A 137 -5.50 -21.08 -1.90
N ALA A 138 -5.25 -22.28 -2.41
CA ALA A 138 -4.82 -22.45 -3.79
C ALA A 138 -5.90 -21.91 -4.73
N ALA A 139 -5.49 -21.19 -5.78
CA ALA A 139 -6.42 -20.69 -6.78
C ALA A 139 -7.17 -21.87 -7.44
N PRO A 140 -8.50 -21.79 -7.56
CA PRO A 140 -9.31 -22.87 -8.11
C PRO A 140 -8.95 -23.13 -9.58
N ARG A 141 -9.15 -24.36 -10.04
CA ARG A 141 -8.82 -24.77 -11.42
C ARG A 141 -9.45 -23.86 -12.46
N GLY A 142 -10.73 -23.55 -12.33
CA GLY A 142 -11.42 -22.63 -13.24
C GLY A 142 -10.74 -21.26 -13.36
N LEU A 143 -10.20 -20.71 -12.27
CA LEU A 143 -9.48 -19.44 -12.33
C LEU A 143 -8.13 -19.57 -13.08
N LYS A 144 -7.42 -20.69 -12.89
CA LYS A 144 -6.15 -20.99 -13.57
C LYS A 144 -6.35 -21.29 -15.06
N GLU A 145 -7.34 -22.11 -15.38
CA GLU A 145 -7.64 -22.58 -16.74
C GLU A 145 -8.16 -21.46 -17.64
N THR A 146 -8.78 -20.42 -17.07
CA THR A 146 -9.14 -19.23 -17.87
C THR A 146 -7.92 -18.55 -18.50
N GLY A 147 -6.71 -18.76 -17.96
CA GLY A 147 -5.48 -18.09 -18.41
C GLY A 147 -5.51 -16.56 -18.27
N GLN A 148 -6.56 -16.01 -17.66
CA GLN A 148 -6.81 -14.57 -17.61
C GLN A 148 -5.84 -13.84 -16.67
N TRP A 149 -5.34 -14.54 -15.66
CA TRP A 149 -4.46 -14.01 -14.63
C TRP A 149 -3.15 -14.77 -14.66
N ALA A 150 -2.10 -14.13 -15.17
CA ALA A 150 -0.80 -14.75 -15.41
C ALA A 150 -0.24 -15.35 -14.11
N ASP A 151 0.00 -16.66 -14.11
CA ASP A 151 0.57 -17.43 -13.00
C ASP A 151 -0.16 -17.25 -11.65
N VAL A 152 -1.49 -17.13 -11.66
CA VAL A 152 -2.26 -17.06 -10.41
C VAL A 152 -2.19 -18.39 -9.65
N LYS A 153 -1.63 -18.35 -8.43
CA LYS A 153 -1.45 -19.55 -7.58
C LYS A 153 -2.33 -19.53 -6.35
N THR A 154 -2.65 -18.35 -5.84
CA THR A 154 -3.32 -18.16 -4.55
C THR A 154 -4.48 -17.18 -4.67
N ILE A 155 -5.59 -17.54 -4.03
CA ILE A 155 -6.66 -16.60 -3.66
C ILE A 155 -6.57 -16.33 -2.16
N GLY A 156 -6.99 -15.15 -1.73
CA GLY A 156 -6.91 -14.78 -0.34
C GLY A 156 -8.02 -13.86 0.13
N MET A 157 -8.28 -13.91 1.43
CA MET A 157 -9.23 -13.08 2.13
C MET A 157 -8.56 -12.50 3.37
N VAL A 158 -8.68 -11.20 3.56
CA VAL A 158 -8.30 -10.52 4.80
C VAL A 158 -9.57 -10.15 5.54
N TYR A 159 -9.75 -10.73 6.71
CA TYR A 159 -10.73 -10.30 7.69
C TYR A 159 -10.07 -9.35 8.67
N ARG A 160 -10.72 -8.23 8.95
CA ARG A 160 -10.28 -7.25 9.94
C ARG A 160 -11.44 -6.89 10.85
N HIS A 161 -11.27 -7.15 12.12
CA HIS A 161 -12.15 -6.73 13.19
C HIS A 161 -11.47 -5.62 13.99
N ARG A 162 -12.22 -4.58 14.32
CA ARG A 162 -11.77 -3.47 15.17
C ARG A 162 -12.83 -3.19 16.20
N GLU A 163 -12.40 -3.00 17.44
CA GLU A 163 -13.28 -2.59 18.54
C GLU A 163 -12.54 -1.65 19.49
N ALA A 164 -13.32 -0.94 20.30
CA ALA A 164 -12.78 -0.17 21.41
C ALA A 164 -12.09 -1.11 22.40
N ASP A 165 -10.92 -0.70 22.88
CA ASP A 165 -10.27 -1.40 23.98
C ASP A 165 -11.13 -1.24 25.25
N PRO A 166 -11.54 -2.33 25.92
CA PRO A 166 -12.39 -2.26 27.10
C PRO A 166 -11.75 -1.50 28.26
N ASN A 167 -10.43 -1.32 28.27
CA ASN A 167 -9.71 -0.52 29.27
C ASN A 167 -9.52 0.95 28.87
N SER A 168 -10.08 1.37 27.72
CA SER A 168 -9.95 2.74 27.22
C SER A 168 -10.84 3.71 28.00
N GLN A 169 -10.23 4.73 28.61
CA GLN A 169 -10.95 5.83 29.28
C GLN A 169 -11.39 6.95 28.31
N ARG A 170 -11.45 6.67 27.00
CA ARG A 170 -11.90 7.67 26.03
C ARG A 170 -13.39 7.99 26.24
N GLN A 171 -13.72 9.27 26.26
CA GLN A 171 -15.11 9.76 26.35
C GLN A 171 -16.00 9.23 25.23
N THR A 172 -15.42 8.93 24.07
CA THR A 172 -16.11 8.31 22.93
C THR A 172 -15.40 7.02 22.56
N PRO A 173 -16.01 5.84 22.76
CA PRO A 173 -15.43 4.58 22.33
C PRO A 173 -15.35 4.53 20.80
N GLU A 174 -14.28 3.91 20.29
CA GLU A 174 -14.14 3.68 18.84
C GLU A 174 -15.23 2.72 18.37
N PRO A 175 -15.89 2.98 17.23
CA PRO A 175 -16.95 2.11 16.73
C PRO A 175 -16.40 0.75 16.30
N THR A 176 -17.12 -0.30 16.66
CA THR A 176 -16.81 -1.65 16.17
C THR A 176 -16.98 -1.72 14.65
N SER A 177 -16.00 -2.29 13.95
CA SER A 177 -16.04 -2.41 12.50
C SER A 177 -15.40 -3.69 12.01
N ASP A 178 -16.17 -4.42 11.21
CA ASP A 178 -15.71 -5.57 10.45
C ASP A 178 -15.51 -5.20 8.99
N ARG A 179 -14.39 -5.65 8.41
CA ARG A 179 -14.13 -5.50 6.97
C ARG A 179 -13.51 -6.76 6.40
N VAL A 180 -14.00 -7.13 5.21
CA VAL A 180 -13.45 -8.21 4.39
C VAL A 180 -12.84 -7.60 3.14
N THR A 181 -11.65 -8.07 2.76
CA THR A 181 -10.99 -7.70 1.50
C THR A 181 -10.42 -8.93 0.84
N PHE A 182 -10.72 -9.13 -0.45
CA PHE A 182 -10.19 -10.25 -1.22
C PHE A 182 -8.93 -9.84 -1.99
N PHE A 183 -8.10 -10.80 -2.34
CA PHE A 183 -6.93 -10.61 -3.20
C PHE A 183 -6.58 -11.88 -3.97
N ILE A 184 -5.77 -11.73 -5.01
CA ILE A 184 -5.12 -12.83 -5.73
C ILE A 184 -3.61 -12.63 -5.78
N SER A 185 -2.85 -13.71 -5.93
CA SER A 185 -1.39 -13.67 -5.95
C SER A 185 -0.76 -14.79 -6.79
N SER A 186 0.43 -14.52 -7.35
CA SER A 186 1.31 -15.54 -7.95
C SER A 186 2.15 -16.31 -6.94
N LEU A 187 2.12 -15.90 -5.67
CA LEU A 187 2.86 -16.56 -4.59
C LEU A 187 2.17 -17.89 -4.20
N PRO A 188 2.92 -18.86 -3.66
CA PRO A 188 2.34 -20.03 -3.01
C PRO A 188 1.41 -19.64 -1.84
N PRO A 189 0.40 -20.46 -1.51
CA PRO A 189 -0.57 -20.18 -0.44
C PRO A 189 0.03 -20.43 0.95
N THR A 190 1.01 -19.60 1.32
CA THR A 190 1.67 -19.62 2.63
C THR A 190 1.15 -18.44 3.46
N ALA A 191 0.21 -18.72 4.37
CA ALA A 191 -0.56 -17.69 5.06
C ALA A 191 0.30 -16.62 5.73
N LYS A 192 1.35 -17.02 6.47
CA LYS A 192 2.27 -16.10 7.16
C LYS A 192 2.97 -15.14 6.18
N ARG A 193 3.62 -15.69 5.14
CA ARG A 193 4.36 -14.89 4.15
C ARG A 193 3.45 -13.95 3.39
N VAL A 194 2.25 -14.42 3.02
CA VAL A 194 1.24 -13.57 2.36
C VAL A 194 0.75 -12.48 3.30
N ALA A 195 0.53 -12.78 4.58
CA ALA A 195 0.15 -11.79 5.58
C ALA A 195 1.22 -10.69 5.74
N GLU A 196 2.50 -11.03 5.73
CA GLU A 196 3.60 -10.06 5.77
C GLU A 196 3.54 -9.07 4.59
N TYR A 197 3.22 -9.54 3.37
CA TYR A 197 3.05 -8.68 2.20
C TYR A 197 1.78 -7.82 2.26
N VAL A 198 0.65 -8.37 2.72
CA VAL A 198 -0.60 -7.62 2.94
C VAL A 198 -0.36 -6.50 3.96
N HIS A 199 0.31 -6.81 5.08
CA HIS A 199 0.68 -5.83 6.10
C HIS A 199 1.60 -4.76 5.53
N SER A 200 2.63 -5.18 4.78
CA SER A 200 3.56 -4.25 4.13
C SER A 200 2.84 -3.29 3.19
N HIS A 201 1.91 -3.79 2.37
CA HIS A 201 1.12 -2.98 1.46
C HIS A 201 0.32 -1.90 2.20
N TRP A 202 -0.44 -2.27 3.24
CA TRP A 202 -1.22 -1.30 4.01
C TRP A 202 -0.37 -0.36 4.87
N SER A 203 0.85 -0.76 5.22
CA SER A 203 1.76 0.13 5.94
C SER A 203 2.28 1.28 5.08
N VAL A 204 2.14 1.21 3.74
CA VAL A 204 2.50 2.31 2.82
C VAL A 204 1.70 3.57 3.16
N GLU A 205 0.40 3.44 3.39
CA GLU A 205 -0.46 4.57 3.76
C GLU A 205 0.07 5.31 4.99
N ASN A 206 0.45 4.59 6.05
CA ASN A 206 0.99 5.20 7.27
C ASN A 206 2.43 5.70 7.10
N SER A 207 3.28 4.89 6.46
CA SER A 207 4.73 5.12 6.41
C SER A 207 5.12 6.18 5.39
N LEU A 208 4.35 6.29 4.29
CA LEU A 208 4.59 7.23 3.22
C LEU A 208 3.55 8.35 3.26
N HIS A 209 2.30 8.05 2.91
CA HIS A 209 1.27 9.06 2.65
C HIS A 209 0.95 9.92 3.87
N TRP A 210 0.62 9.31 5.00
CA TRP A 210 0.36 10.04 6.25
C TRP A 210 1.57 10.86 6.70
N THR A 211 2.79 10.30 6.57
CA THR A 211 4.00 11.02 6.99
C THR A 211 4.25 12.25 6.12
N LEU A 212 4.02 12.15 4.81
CA LEU A 212 4.06 13.30 3.89
C LEU A 212 3.02 14.36 4.29
N ASP A 213 1.81 13.94 4.66
CA ASP A 213 0.76 14.87 5.06
C ASP A 213 1.05 15.58 6.38
N VAL A 214 1.30 14.83 7.45
CA VAL A 214 1.43 15.45 8.79
C VAL A 214 2.80 16.05 9.04
N THR A 215 3.84 15.47 8.44
CA THR A 215 5.19 16.00 8.61
C THR A 215 5.37 17.09 7.58
N PHE A 216 5.31 16.77 6.28
CA PHE A 216 5.62 17.69 5.18
C PHE A 216 4.49 18.61 4.73
N THR A 217 3.34 18.55 5.42
CA THR A 217 2.15 19.39 5.14
C THR A 217 1.80 19.34 3.66
N GLU A 218 1.94 18.15 3.06
CA GLU A 218 1.82 17.95 1.62
C GLU A 218 0.42 18.28 1.13
N ASP A 219 -0.61 17.70 1.76
CA ASP A 219 -2.01 17.98 1.44
C ASP A 219 -2.40 19.45 1.63
N SER A 220 -1.76 20.19 2.56
CA SER A 220 -2.05 21.62 2.81
C SER A 220 -1.24 22.57 1.92
N SER A 221 -0.35 22.05 1.08
CA SER A 221 0.53 22.87 0.25
C SER A 221 -0.27 23.54 -0.87
N ARG A 222 -0.16 24.86 -0.99
CA ARG A 222 -0.84 25.66 -2.03
C ARG A 222 0.00 25.91 -3.28
N VAL A 223 1.13 25.23 -3.42
CA VAL A 223 1.93 25.26 -4.66
C VAL A 223 1.12 24.56 -5.73
N ARG A 224 0.79 25.27 -6.81
CA ARG A 224 -0.11 24.82 -7.90
C ARG A 224 0.29 25.30 -9.30
N THR A 225 1.34 26.12 -9.40
CA THR A 225 1.80 26.69 -10.68
C THR A 225 2.77 25.77 -11.40
N GLY A 226 2.61 25.65 -12.73
CA GLY A 226 3.53 24.89 -13.59
C GLY A 226 3.74 23.44 -13.12
N THR A 227 5.01 23.03 -13.06
CA THR A 227 5.49 21.73 -12.54
C THR A 227 5.85 21.77 -11.04
N GLY A 228 5.62 22.91 -10.37
CA GLY A 228 5.94 23.10 -8.95
C GLY A 228 5.38 22.03 -8.01
N PRO A 229 4.10 21.59 -8.15
CA PRO A 229 3.53 20.55 -7.29
C PRO A 229 4.26 19.21 -7.40
N GLU A 230 4.61 18.81 -8.63
CA GLU A 230 5.30 17.56 -8.93
C GLU A 230 6.73 17.56 -8.40
N ILE A 231 7.47 18.65 -8.65
CA ILE A 231 8.84 18.82 -8.15
C ILE A 231 8.85 18.78 -6.62
N LEU A 232 7.93 19.49 -5.97
CA LEU A 232 7.88 19.53 -4.51
C LEU A 232 7.49 18.17 -3.91
N ALA A 233 6.54 17.45 -4.51
CA ALA A 233 6.21 16.08 -4.10
C ALA A 233 7.42 15.15 -4.20
N SER A 234 8.21 15.29 -5.28
CA SER A 234 9.45 14.55 -5.49
C SER A 234 10.48 14.82 -4.39
N LEU A 235 10.76 16.09 -4.13
CA LEU A 235 11.71 16.50 -3.09
C LEU A 235 11.29 16.02 -1.69
N ARG A 236 9.99 16.10 -1.36
CA ARG A 236 9.46 15.60 -0.08
C ARG A 236 9.70 14.09 0.09
N ARG A 237 9.52 13.29 -0.96
CA ARG A 237 9.75 11.84 -0.93
C ARG A 237 11.23 11.49 -0.79
N VAL A 238 12.11 12.24 -1.46
CA VAL A 238 13.57 12.11 -1.29
C VAL A 238 13.96 12.45 0.15
N ALA A 239 13.52 13.59 0.67
CA ALA A 239 13.79 14.00 2.05
C ALA A 239 13.25 12.97 3.06
N LEU A 240 12.04 12.47 2.87
CA LEU A 240 11.46 11.44 3.73
C LEU A 240 12.29 10.14 3.71
N THR A 241 12.78 9.74 2.53
CA THR A 241 13.63 8.56 2.38
C THR A 241 14.93 8.72 3.18
N ILE A 242 15.60 9.87 3.06
CA ILE A 242 16.83 10.19 3.81
C ILE A 242 16.54 10.12 5.32
N LEU A 243 15.49 10.79 5.80
CA LEU A 243 15.13 10.84 7.23
C LEU A 243 14.77 9.45 7.81
N LYS A 244 14.15 8.58 7.01
CA LYS A 244 13.82 7.21 7.40
C LYS A 244 15.05 6.30 7.46
N ARG A 245 16.04 6.55 6.61
CA ARG A 245 17.29 5.79 6.57
C ARG A 245 18.32 6.27 7.58
N ASP A 246 18.20 7.51 8.06
CA ASP A 246 19.09 8.04 9.09
C ASP A 246 19.06 7.16 10.35
N THR A 247 20.24 6.63 10.71
CA THR A 247 20.45 5.83 11.91
C THR A 247 21.19 6.59 13.01
N SER A 248 21.68 7.82 12.77
CA SER A 248 22.42 8.60 13.76
C SER A 248 21.51 9.03 14.92
N GLN A 249 20.24 9.35 14.63
CA GLN A 249 19.28 9.87 15.62
C GLN A 249 18.07 8.93 15.82
N ARG A 250 18.30 7.63 16.11
CA ARG A 250 17.24 6.59 16.14
C ARG A 250 16.06 6.88 17.09
N LYS A 251 16.30 7.64 18.16
CA LYS A 251 15.26 7.99 19.15
C LYS A 251 14.35 9.14 18.70
N MET A 252 14.75 9.88 17.66
CA MET A 252 14.00 11.04 17.18
C MET A 252 12.90 10.63 16.20
N SER A 253 11.73 11.25 16.34
CA SER A 253 10.68 11.15 15.33
C SER A 253 11.12 11.81 14.01
N ILE A 254 10.55 11.36 12.88
CA ILE A 254 10.80 11.97 11.56
C ILE A 254 10.60 13.49 11.59
N ARG A 255 9.55 13.95 12.29
CA ARG A 255 9.25 15.37 12.47
C ARG A 255 10.37 16.12 13.19
N LEU A 256 10.93 15.53 14.24
CA LEU A 256 12.02 16.14 15.01
C LEU A 256 13.32 16.13 14.20
N LYS A 257 13.68 15.01 13.57
CA LYS A 257 14.86 14.93 12.68
C LYS A 257 14.84 16.03 11.63
N ARG A 258 13.68 16.24 10.98
CA ARG A 258 13.54 17.31 9.99
C ARG A 258 13.71 18.71 10.59
N LYS A 259 13.18 18.97 11.79
CA LYS A 259 13.36 20.26 12.46
C LYS A 259 14.83 20.51 12.77
N VAL A 260 15.51 19.53 13.35
CA VAL A 260 16.94 19.61 13.69
C VAL A 260 17.79 19.85 12.45
N ALA A 261 17.52 19.13 11.35
CA ALA A 261 18.17 19.35 10.07
C ALA A 261 17.94 20.77 9.52
N GLY A 262 16.82 21.41 9.83
CA GLY A 262 16.55 22.80 9.48
C GLY A 262 17.17 23.83 10.43
N TRP A 263 17.70 23.40 11.58
CA TRP A 263 18.26 24.28 12.62
C TRP A 263 19.78 24.18 12.73
N SER A 264 20.40 23.09 12.27
CA SER A 264 21.83 22.85 12.34
C SER A 264 22.35 22.26 11.04
N GLN A 265 23.31 22.94 10.43
CA GLN A 265 24.01 22.48 9.22
C GLN A 265 24.77 21.18 9.48
N GLU A 266 25.44 21.07 10.62
CA GLU A 266 26.15 19.84 11.01
C GLU A 266 25.20 18.65 11.12
N ALA A 267 24.02 18.85 11.72
CA ALA A 267 23.02 17.79 11.82
C ALA A 267 22.40 17.43 10.46
N LEU A 268 22.21 18.42 9.57
CA LEU A 268 21.77 18.19 8.20
C LEU A 268 22.79 17.32 7.44
N GLU A 269 24.06 17.68 7.51
CA GLU A 269 25.16 16.94 6.88
C GLU A 269 25.25 15.52 7.40
N ALA A 270 25.18 15.33 8.73
CA ALA A 270 25.17 14.00 9.35
C ALA A 270 24.01 13.13 8.83
N ILE A 271 22.80 13.69 8.74
CA ILE A 271 21.61 12.99 8.23
C ILE A 271 21.75 12.62 6.75
N ILE A 272 22.32 13.51 5.92
CA ILE A 272 22.48 13.27 4.47
C ILE A 272 23.58 12.24 4.20
N LEU A 273 24.71 12.35 4.90
CA LEU A 273 25.89 11.51 4.70
C LEU A 273 25.79 10.18 5.45
N GLY A 274 24.90 10.08 6.44
CA GLY A 274 24.74 8.88 7.27
C GLY A 274 25.90 8.65 8.25
N SER A 275 26.60 9.71 8.63
CA SER A 275 27.73 9.72 9.58
C SER A 275 27.30 9.92 11.02
#